data_AF-A0A9D4BCQ4-F1
#
_entry.id   AF-A0A9D4BCQ4-F1
#
_cell.length_a   1.000
_cell.length_b   1.000
_cell.length_c   1.000
_cell.angle_alpha   90.00
_cell.angle_beta   90.00
_cell.angle_gamma   90.00
#
_symmetry.space_group_name_H-M   'P 1'
#
loop_
_entity.id
_entity.type
_entity.pdbx_description
1 polymer ?
#
loop_
_entity_poly.entity_id
_entity_poly.type
_entity_poly.pdbx_seq_one_letter_code
_entity_poly.pdbx_strand_id
1 'polypeptide(L)'
;MTYHSLVELKLHNIQPERGPGYFKINNSILLDTQYQTQIKQEILNAVQNNKDANPNTLWEVIKGNIRNTTIRYTSFKQKETRKLETETIKIIETLEKQLHETNTNDTTDIENEITSKKQVLEGIYHTQLNGIILRARAQHVEHN
;
A
#
# COMPACT_ATOMS: atom_id res chain seq x y z
N MET A 1 9.95 -46.99 -12.63
CA MET A 1 9.31 -45.95 -13.45
C MET A 1 8.85 -44.83 -12.52
N THR A 2 9.55 -43.70 -12.52
CA THR A 2 9.22 -42.55 -11.66
C THR A 2 8.22 -41.65 -12.40
N TYR A 3 7.00 -41.54 -11.88
CA TYR A 3 5.92 -40.70 -12.40
C TYR A 3 6.04 -39.25 -11.88
N HIS A 4 7.20 -38.63 -12.08
CA HIS A 4 7.39 -37.22 -11.75
C HIS A 4 7.84 -36.50 -13.02
N SER A 5 6.91 -35.79 -13.65
CA SER A 5 7.21 -34.91 -14.77
C SER A 5 7.98 -33.70 -14.24
N LEU A 6 9.15 -33.45 -14.82
CA LEU A 6 9.92 -32.23 -14.57
C LEU A 6 9.10 -31.03 -15.07
N VAL A 7 8.77 -30.11 -14.16
CA VAL A 7 8.21 -28.81 -14.52
C VAL A 7 9.33 -27.79 -14.42
N GLU A 8 9.73 -27.24 -15.56
CA GLU A 8 10.74 -26.17 -15.65
C GLU A 8 10.02 -24.83 -15.87
N LEU A 9 10.18 -23.89 -14.94
CA LEU A 9 9.65 -22.52 -15.05
C LEU A 9 10.78 -21.56 -15.42
N LYS A 10 10.72 -20.98 -16.62
CA LYS A 10 11.65 -19.93 -17.08
C LYS A 10 10.98 -18.57 -17.02
N LEU A 11 11.35 -17.76 -16.02
CA LEU A 11 10.89 -16.38 -15.88
C LEU A 11 11.90 -15.45 -16.56
N HIS A 12 11.45 -14.73 -17.59
CA HIS A 12 12.24 -13.66 -18.18
C HIS A 12 11.91 -12.34 -17.48
N ASN A 13 12.93 -11.70 -16.91
CA ASN A 13 12.79 -10.41 -16.24
C ASN A 13 12.73 -9.30 -17.31
N ILE A 14 11.57 -9.13 -17.94
CA ILE A 14 11.34 -8.02 -18.86
C ILE A 14 11.18 -6.77 -17.98
N GLN A 15 12.21 -5.93 -17.97
CA GLN A 15 12.15 -4.58 -17.38
C GLN A 15 11.67 -3.64 -18.50
N PRO A 16 10.37 -3.30 -18.59
CA PRO A 16 9.94 -2.31 -19.56
C PRO A 16 10.63 -0.97 -19.26
N GLU A 17 11.09 -0.29 -20.30
CA GLU A 17 11.57 1.08 -20.17
C GLU A 17 10.45 1.93 -19.56
N ARG A 18 10.75 2.57 -18.42
CA ARG A 18 9.79 3.45 -17.76
C ARG A 18 9.67 4.72 -18.59
N GLY A 19 8.65 4.79 -19.44
CA GLY A 19 8.25 6.04 -20.10
C GLY A 19 7.83 7.10 -19.07
N PRO A 20 7.62 8.36 -19.50
CA PRO A 20 7.04 9.40 -18.65
C PRO A 20 5.63 8.97 -18.22
N GLY A 21 5.56 8.31 -17.06
CA GLY A 21 4.34 7.66 -16.59
C GLY A 21 3.27 8.67 -16.26
N TYR A 22 2.04 8.39 -16.67
CA TYR A 22 0.87 9.09 -16.15
C TYR A 22 0.79 8.89 -14.64
N PHE A 23 0.44 9.96 -13.91
CA PHE A 23 0.13 9.85 -12.50
C PHE A 23 -1.17 9.05 -12.34
N LYS A 24 -1.05 7.79 -11.94
CA LYS A 24 -2.18 6.91 -11.61
C LYS A 24 -2.36 6.85 -10.10
N ILE A 25 -3.51 7.30 -9.63
CA ILE A 25 -3.88 7.22 -8.23
C ILE A 25 -4.45 5.82 -7.93
N ASN A 26 -4.08 5.24 -6.79
CA ASN A 26 -4.80 4.09 -6.27
C ASN A 26 -6.14 4.58 -5.69
N ASN A 27 -7.25 4.24 -6.34
CA ASN A 27 -8.58 4.73 -5.97
C ASN A 27 -9.03 4.28 -4.58
N SER A 28 -8.41 3.27 -3.95
CA SER A 28 -8.75 2.88 -2.58
C SER A 28 -8.54 4.02 -1.58
N ILE A 29 -7.62 4.95 -1.85
CA ILE A 29 -7.40 6.12 -1.01
C ILE A 29 -8.62 7.04 -0.95
N LEU A 30 -9.47 7.03 -1.98
CA LEU A 30 -10.68 7.85 -2.02
C LEU A 30 -11.70 7.41 -0.97
N LEU A 31 -11.57 6.20 -0.44
CA LEU A 31 -12.40 5.67 0.65
C LEU A 31 -11.87 6.04 2.04
N ASP A 32 -10.63 6.56 2.15
CA ASP A 32 -10.05 6.95 3.44
C ASP A 32 -10.63 8.31 3.88
N THR A 33 -11.31 8.33 5.04
CA THR A 33 -11.99 9.52 5.55
C THR A 33 -11.02 10.64 5.92
N GLN A 34 -9.82 10.30 6.40
CA GLN A 34 -8.79 11.28 6.73
C GLN A 34 -8.27 11.94 5.44
N TYR A 35 -8.05 11.14 4.40
CA TYR A 35 -7.68 11.67 3.09
C TYR A 35 -8.77 12.57 2.51
N GLN A 36 -10.04 12.15 2.55
CA GLN A 36 -11.17 12.94 2.07
C GLN A 36 -11.26 14.30 2.77
N THR A 37 -11.04 14.33 4.08
CA THR A 37 -11.05 15.57 4.86
C THR A 37 -9.91 16.49 4.42
N GLN A 38 -8.69 15.95 4.32
CA GLN A 38 -7.53 16.72 3.93
C GLN A 38 -7.64 17.26 2.51
N ILE A 39 -8.05 16.45 1.54
CA ILE A 39 -8.14 16.89 0.13
C ILE A 39 -9.23 17.95 -0.05
N LYS A 40 -10.35 17.86 0.65
CA LYS A 40 -11.40 18.89 0.64
C LYS A 40 -10.89 20.21 1.18
N GLN A 41 -10.15 20.18 2.29
CA GLN A 41 -9.53 21.39 2.85
C GLN A 41 -8.52 22.01 1.89
N GLU A 42 -7.65 21.21 1.27
CA GLU A 42 -6.64 21.68 0.32
C GLU A 42 -7.28 22.29 -0.94
N ILE A 43 -8.39 21.74 -1.43
CA ILE A 43 -9.16 22.31 -2.54
C ILE A 43 -9.77 23.66 -2.15
N LEU A 44 -10.40 23.75 -0.97
CA LEU A 44 -10.99 25.00 -0.49
C LEU A 44 -9.92 26.09 -0.33
N ASN A 45 -8.78 25.74 0.26
CA ASN A 45 -7.64 26.66 0.40
C ASN A 45 -7.11 27.10 -0.96
N ALA A 46 -6.99 26.19 -1.93
CA ALA A 46 -6.56 26.52 -3.29
C ALA A 46 -7.48 27.56 -3.94
N VAL A 47 -8.81 27.38 -3.81
CA VAL A 47 -9.80 28.33 -4.31
C VAL A 47 -9.72 29.67 -3.59
N GLN A 48 -9.61 29.66 -2.26
CA GLN A 48 -9.56 30.90 -1.47
C GLN A 48 -8.28 31.71 -1.72
N ASN A 49 -7.15 31.06 -1.96
CA ASN A 49 -5.87 31.71 -2.21
C ASN A 49 -5.73 32.24 -3.65
N ASN A 50 -6.60 31.81 -4.56
CA ASN A 50 -6.54 32.16 -5.98
C ASN A 50 -7.89 32.73 -6.48
N LYS A 51 -8.61 33.47 -5.63
CA LYS A 51 -9.96 34.00 -5.93
C LYS A 51 -10.01 34.85 -7.20
N ASP A 52 -8.95 35.60 -7.47
CA ASP A 52 -8.87 36.52 -8.61
C ASP A 52 -8.29 35.86 -9.87
N ALA A 53 -7.93 34.57 -9.80
CA ALA A 53 -7.42 33.84 -10.95
C ALA A 53 -8.53 33.56 -11.96
N ASN A 54 -8.18 33.58 -13.25
CA ASN A 54 -9.12 33.10 -14.27
C ASN A 54 -9.42 31.60 -14.06
N PRO A 55 -10.58 31.11 -14.55
CA PRO A 55 -11.01 29.73 -14.31
C PRO A 55 -10.01 28.65 -14.76
N ASN A 56 -9.30 28.87 -15.87
CA ASN A 56 -8.33 27.90 -16.40
C ASN A 56 -7.12 27.79 -15.49
N THR A 57 -6.55 28.92 -15.08
CA THR A 57 -5.41 28.97 -14.14
C THR A 57 -5.81 28.37 -12.79
N LEU A 58 -6.99 28.71 -12.28
CA LEU A 58 -7.50 28.16 -11.02
C LEU A 58 -7.60 26.63 -11.09
N TRP A 59 -8.10 26.10 -12.21
CA TRP A 59 -8.21 24.66 -12.41
C TRP A 59 -6.86 23.94 -12.43
N GLU A 60 -5.84 24.51 -13.09
CA GLU A 60 -4.49 23.95 -13.07
C GLU A 60 -3.90 23.94 -11.66
N VAL A 61 -4.12 25.01 -10.87
CA VAL A 61 -3.69 25.08 -9.47
C VAL A 61 -4.38 24.01 -8.62
N ILE A 62 -5.70 23.85 -8.76
CA ILE A 62 -6.46 22.82 -8.03
C ILE A 62 -5.94 21.42 -8.38
N LYS A 63 -5.73 21.11 -9.66
CA LYS A 63 -5.17 19.82 -10.09
C LYS A 63 -3.78 19.59 -9.51
N GLY A 64 -2.92 20.61 -9.52
CA GLY A 64 -1.59 20.56 -8.91
C GLY A 64 -1.64 20.26 -7.41
N ASN A 65 -2.51 20.94 -6.68
CA ASN A 65 -2.70 20.74 -5.24
C ASN A 65 -3.25 19.35 -4.92
N ILE A 66 -4.21 18.86 -5.72
CA ILE A 66 -4.74 17.50 -5.58
C ILE A 66 -3.62 16.49 -5.76
N ARG A 67 -2.83 16.62 -6.83
CA ARG A 67 -1.70 15.73 -7.12
C ARG A 67 -0.69 15.73 -5.97
N ASN A 68 -0.24 16.89 -5.53
CA ASN A 68 0.77 17.03 -4.48
C ASN A 68 0.28 16.47 -3.13
N THR A 69 -0.95 16.79 -2.76
CA THR A 69 -1.59 16.28 -1.53
C THR A 69 -1.72 14.77 -1.57
N THR A 70 -2.17 14.23 -2.71
CA THR A 70 -2.28 12.77 -2.91
C THR A 70 -0.92 12.09 -2.75
N ILE A 71 0.13 12.57 -3.45
CA ILE A 71 1.48 11.99 -3.38
C ILE A 71 2.00 12.02 -1.95
N ARG A 72 1.84 13.15 -1.25
CA ARG A 72 2.27 13.30 0.14
C ARG A 72 1.55 12.31 1.04
N TYR A 73 0.23 12.20 0.93
CA TYR A 73 -0.57 11.33 1.77
C TYR A 73 -0.30 9.85 1.51
N THR A 74 -0.25 9.42 0.24
CA THR A 74 0.05 8.01 -0.10
C THR A 74 1.45 7.61 0.36
N SER A 75 2.43 8.50 0.23
CA SER A 75 3.79 8.27 0.71
C SER A 75 3.83 8.15 2.23
N PHE A 76 3.10 9.01 2.94
CA PHE A 76 2.93 8.92 4.39
C PHE A 76 2.28 7.59 4.80
N LYS A 77 1.15 7.22 4.21
CA LYS A 77 0.49 5.93 4.47
C LYS A 77 1.40 4.74 4.21
N GLN A 78 2.15 4.76 3.10
CA GLN A 78 3.09 3.69 2.80
C GLN A 78 4.18 3.57 3.86
N LYS A 79 4.69 4.70 4.38
CA LYS A 79 5.65 4.69 5.48
C LYS A 79 5.04 4.11 6.75
N GLU A 80 3.82 4.51 7.11
CA GLU A 80 3.11 3.98 8.28
C GLU A 80 2.84 2.48 8.16
N THR A 81 2.40 2.00 6.99
CA THR A 81 2.20 0.57 6.74
C THR A 81 3.50 -0.21 6.90
N ARG A 82 4.64 0.27 6.36
CA ARG A 82 5.94 -0.39 6.51
C ARG A 82 6.41 -0.41 7.96
N LYS A 83 6.15 0.67 8.69
CA LYS A 83 6.46 0.76 10.12
C LYS A 83 5.65 -0.28 10.89
N LEU A 84 4.34 -0.33 10.67
CA LEU A 84 3.45 -1.33 11.27
C LEU A 84 3.88 -2.76 10.93
N GLU A 85 4.24 -3.03 9.67
CA GLU A 85 4.75 -4.34 9.23
C GLU A 85 6.01 -4.73 10.01
N THR A 86 7.00 -3.83 10.06
CA THR A 86 8.28 -4.06 10.77
C THR A 86 8.07 -4.27 12.27
N GLU A 87 7.21 -3.46 12.90
CA GLU A 87 6.87 -3.59 14.32
C GLU A 87 6.13 -4.90 14.61
N THR A 88 5.20 -5.29 13.74
CA THR A 88 4.44 -6.55 13.87
C THR A 88 5.37 -7.76 13.78
N ILE A 89 6.30 -7.77 12.82
CA ILE A 89 7.30 -8.84 12.68
C ILE A 89 8.16 -8.94 13.94
N LYS A 90 8.67 -7.81 14.45
CA LYS A 90 9.46 -7.79 15.68
C LYS A 90 8.68 -8.32 16.89
N ILE A 91 7.40 -7.95 17.01
CA ILE A 91 6.54 -8.43 18.09
C ILE A 91 6.38 -9.96 17.98
N ILE A 92 6.11 -10.49 16.79
CA ILE A 92 6.02 -11.93 16.55
C ILE A 92 7.32 -12.62 16.96
N GLU A 93 8.48 -12.14 16.51
CA GLU A 93 9.79 -12.70 16.87
C GLU A 93 10.02 -12.70 18.38
N THR A 94 9.63 -11.63 19.08
CA THR A 94 9.75 -11.57 20.55
C THR A 94 8.83 -12.54 21.26
N LEU A 95 7.58 -12.68 20.79
CA LEU A 95 6.60 -13.62 21.37
C LEU A 95 7.00 -15.07 21.11
N GLU A 96 7.50 -15.38 19.91
CA GLU A 96 8.00 -16.72 19.57
C GLU A 96 9.22 -17.10 20.41
N LYS A 97 10.11 -16.14 20.67
CA LYS A 97 11.24 -16.35 21.58
C LYS A 97 10.76 -16.58 23.03
N GLN A 98 9.82 -15.78 23.52
CA GLN A 98 9.23 -15.97 24.85
C GLN A 98 8.55 -17.32 24.98
N LEU A 99 7.83 -17.77 23.96
CA LEU A 99 7.19 -19.08 23.90
C LEU A 99 8.21 -20.21 24.05
N HIS A 100 9.34 -20.12 23.34
CA HIS A 100 10.42 -21.11 23.43
C HIS A 100 11.12 -21.12 24.81
N GLU A 101 11.23 -19.97 25.47
CA GLU A 101 11.87 -19.83 26.79
C GLU A 101 10.95 -20.21 27.96
N THR A 102 9.64 -20.28 27.71
CA THR A 102 8.62 -20.55 28.73
C THR A 102 8.52 -22.04 29.04
N ASN A 103 8.77 -22.42 30.31
CA ASN A 103 8.65 -23.80 30.80
C ASN A 103 7.24 -24.14 31.34
N THR A 104 6.27 -23.22 31.22
CA THR A 104 4.91 -23.40 31.73
C THR A 104 3.98 -23.90 30.64
N ASN A 105 3.04 -24.78 30.99
CA ASN A 105 2.05 -25.32 30.04
C ASN A 105 0.94 -24.32 29.65
N ASP A 106 0.91 -23.14 30.26
CA ASP A 106 -0.09 -22.10 30.01
C ASP A 106 0.46 -21.07 29.02
N THR A 107 0.56 -21.49 27.75
CA THR A 107 1.08 -20.67 26.62
C THR A 107 -0.02 -20.16 25.70
N THR A 108 -1.28 -20.48 26.00
CA THR A 108 -2.42 -20.25 25.11
C THR A 108 -2.60 -18.77 24.75
N ASP A 109 -2.35 -17.86 25.70
CA ASP A 109 -2.46 -16.41 25.45
C ASP A 109 -1.39 -15.90 24.48
N ILE A 110 -0.15 -16.37 24.62
CA ILE A 110 0.97 -16.02 23.73
C ILE A 110 0.71 -16.55 22.31
N GLU A 111 0.21 -17.78 22.20
CA GLU A 111 -0.14 -18.40 20.91
C GLU A 111 -1.28 -17.66 20.21
N ASN A 112 -2.31 -17.25 20.97
CA ASN A 112 -3.41 -16.43 20.46
C ASN A 112 -2.93 -15.07 19.97
N GLU A 113 -2.00 -14.42 20.70
CA GLU A 113 -1.44 -13.13 20.28
C GLU A 113 -0.59 -13.28 19.01
N ILE A 114 0.28 -14.29 18.94
CA ILE A 114 1.06 -14.59 17.72
C ILE A 114 0.12 -14.80 16.52
N THR A 115 -0.94 -15.57 16.70
CA THR A 115 -1.93 -15.84 15.64
C THR A 115 -2.60 -14.56 15.17
N SER A 116 -3.03 -13.70 16.09
CA SER A 116 -3.62 -12.39 15.80
C SER A 116 -2.64 -11.49 15.03
N LYS A 117 -1.37 -11.41 15.45
CA LYS A 117 -0.34 -10.61 14.75
C LYS A 117 -0.05 -11.15 13.36
N LYS A 118 -0.03 -12.47 13.17
CA LYS A 118 0.13 -13.11 11.84
C LYS A 118 -1.03 -12.78 10.91
N GLN A 119 -2.27 -12.74 11.41
CA GLN A 119 -3.44 -12.31 10.62
C GLN A 119 -3.33 -10.85 10.18
N VAL A 120 -2.85 -9.96 11.05
CA VAL A 120 -2.59 -8.55 10.68
C VAL A 120 -1.56 -8.46 9.56
N LEU A 121 -0.46 -9.21 9.68
CA LEU A 121 0.60 -9.24 8.66
C LEU A 121 0.10 -9.78 7.32
N GLU A 122 -0.72 -10.84 7.34
CA GLU A 122 -1.36 -11.39 6.15
C GLU A 122 -2.25 -10.36 5.45
N GLY A 123 -3.03 -9.58 6.21
CA GLY A 123 -3.84 -8.48 5.66
C GLY A 123 -3.01 -7.41 4.95
N ILE A 124 -1.82 -7.09 5.47
CA ILE A 124 -0.88 -6.18 4.82
C ILE A 124 -0.40 -6.77 3.49
N TYR A 125 0.05 -8.03 3.47
CA TYR A 125 0.53 -8.68 2.26
C TYR A 125 -0.56 -8.86 1.21
N HIS A 126 -1.77 -9.20 1.61
CA HIS A 126 -2.91 -9.30 0.72
C HIS A 126 -3.18 -7.96 0.01
N THR A 127 -3.11 -6.85 0.74
CA THR A 127 -3.27 -5.50 0.18
C THR A 127 -2.16 -5.17 -0.82
N GLN A 128 -0.91 -5.50 -0.51
CA GLN A 128 0.22 -5.29 -1.41
C GLN A 128 0.09 -6.12 -2.69
N LEU A 129 -0.30 -7.39 -2.56
CA LEU A 129 -0.52 -8.31 -3.67
C LEU A 129 -1.62 -7.80 -4.59
N ASN A 130 -2.75 -7.35 -4.05
CA ASN A 130 -3.84 -6.75 -4.83
C ASN A 130 -3.36 -5.53 -5.62
N GLY A 131 -2.49 -4.69 -5.02
CA GLY A 131 -1.88 -3.56 -5.71
C GLY A 131 -0.92 -3.95 -6.84
N ILE A 132 -0.24 -5.10 -6.73
CA ILE A 132 0.58 -5.67 -7.81
C ILE A 132 -0.31 -6.18 -8.94
N ILE A 133 -1.33 -6.98 -8.61
CA ILE A 133 -2.29 -7.54 -9.58
C ILE A 133 -2.99 -6.42 -10.36
N LEU A 134 -3.46 -5.38 -9.68
CA LEU A 134 -4.13 -4.24 -10.31
C LEU A 134 -3.23 -3.54 -11.34
N ARG A 135 -1.95 -3.32 -10.99
CA ARG A 135 -0.99 -2.68 -11.91
C ARG A 135 -0.66 -3.56 -13.10
N ALA A 136 -0.50 -4.87 -12.90
CA ALA A 136 -0.29 -5.82 -13.98
C ALA A 136 -1.47 -5.84 -14.96
N ARG A 137 -2.72 -5.82 -14.44
CA ARG A 137 -3.93 -5.71 -15.27
C ARG A 137 -3.98 -4.40 -16.05
N ALA A 138 -3.68 -3.27 -15.40
CA ALA A 138 -3.66 -1.96 -16.07
C ALA A 138 -2.62 -1.91 -17.19
N GLN A 139 -1.43 -2.48 -16.97
CA GLN A 139 -0.41 -2.60 -18.01
C GLN A 139 -0.91 -3.47 -19.18
N HIS A 140 -1.54 -4.60 -18.90
CA HIS A 140 -2.07 -5.47 -19.95
C HIS A 140 -3.09 -4.76 -20.85
N VAL A 141 -4.02 -4.00 -20.27
CA VAL A 141 -5.03 -3.22 -21.02
C VAL A 141 -4.40 -2.07 -21.82
N GLU A 142 -3.28 -1.51 -21.38
CA GLU A 142 -2.61 -0.41 -22.10
C GLU A 142 -1.77 -0.86 -23.30
N HIS A 143 -1.39 -2.14 -23.33
CA HIS A 143 -0.54 -2.71 -24.39
C HIS A 143 -1.30 -3.64 -25.35
N ASN A 144 -2.62 -3.83 -25.14
CA ASN A 144 -3.54 -4.59 -26.00
C ASN A 144 -4.65 -3.67 -26.54
#